data_AF-A0AAD4CND6-F1
#
_entry.id   AF-A0AAD4CND6-F1
#
_cell.length_a   1.000
_cell.length_b   1.000
_cell.length_c   1.000
_cell.angle_alpha   90.00
_cell.angle_beta   90.00
_cell.angle_gamma   90.00
#
_symmetry.space_group_name_H-M   'P 1'
#
loop_
_entity.id
_entity.type
_entity.pdbx_description
1 polymer ?
#
loop_
_entity_poly.entity_id
_entity_poly.type
_entity_poly.pdbx_seq_one_letter_code
_entity_poly.pdbx_strand_id
1 'polypeptide(L)'
;MSASGSVSSAQPVKGMRKNGKNWRETKKPFRPTSGLTSYAKRVEARKQLEVVKEHERELKEEKQAERNAQIQKIKDRRAAKEEKERFEKMAEKMHHKRVERLKRREKRNKLLNS
;
A
#
# COMPACT_ATOMS: atom_id res chain seq x y z
N MET A 1 -27.62 -53.84 -3.51
CA MET A 1 -28.96 -53.25 -3.33
C MET A 1 -28.91 -51.80 -3.77
N SER A 2 -29.86 -51.44 -4.63
CA SER A 2 -30.42 -50.10 -4.85
C SER A 2 -29.50 -48.96 -5.29
N ALA A 3 -29.50 -48.75 -6.60
CA ALA A 3 -29.28 -47.45 -7.23
C ALA A 3 -30.36 -46.45 -6.81
N SER A 4 -29.96 -45.20 -6.55
CA SER A 4 -30.86 -44.05 -6.63
C SER A 4 -30.10 -42.88 -7.28
N GLY A 5 -30.10 -42.88 -8.61
CA GLY A 5 -29.65 -41.74 -9.39
C GLY A 5 -30.64 -40.59 -9.23
N SER A 6 -30.17 -39.46 -8.69
CA SER A 6 -30.92 -38.21 -8.67
C SER A 6 -31.04 -37.68 -10.10
N VAL A 7 -32.19 -37.86 -10.72
CA VAL A 7 -32.49 -37.30 -12.04
C VAL A 7 -32.66 -35.78 -11.90
N SER A 8 -31.62 -35.03 -12.24
CA SER A 8 -31.69 -33.59 -12.45
C SER A 8 -32.59 -33.34 -13.66
N SER A 9 -33.81 -32.85 -13.43
CA SER A 9 -34.73 -32.42 -14.47
C SER A 9 -34.19 -31.17 -15.17
N ALA A 10 -33.39 -31.38 -16.21
CA ALA A 10 -32.99 -30.35 -17.14
C ALA A 10 -34.24 -29.73 -17.78
N GLN A 11 -34.52 -28.49 -17.39
CA GLN A 11 -35.62 -27.70 -17.97
C GLN A 11 -35.42 -27.60 -19.49
N PRO A 12 -36.48 -27.73 -20.30
CA PRO A 12 -36.35 -27.66 -21.76
C PRO A 12 -35.80 -26.29 -22.16
N VAL A 13 -34.61 -26.28 -22.76
CA VAL A 13 -33.91 -25.07 -23.21
C VAL A 13 -34.64 -24.52 -24.42
N LYS A 14 -35.66 -23.69 -24.20
CA LYS A 14 -36.49 -23.13 -25.27
C LYS A 14 -35.69 -22.08 -26.05
N GLY A 15 -35.26 -22.45 -27.25
CA GLY A 15 -34.88 -21.51 -28.33
C GLY A 15 -33.54 -20.80 -28.16
N MET A 16 -32.44 -21.53 -27.99
CA MET A 16 -31.10 -20.95 -28.13
C MET A 16 -30.81 -20.70 -29.62
N ARG A 17 -30.48 -19.48 -30.03
CA ARG A 17 -30.01 -19.22 -31.41
C ARG A 17 -28.63 -19.86 -31.57
N LYS A 18 -28.45 -20.73 -32.57
CA LYS A 18 -27.17 -21.43 -32.84
C LYS A 18 -25.96 -20.51 -33.03
N ASN A 19 -26.17 -19.23 -33.33
CA ASN A 19 -25.13 -18.25 -33.62
C ASN A 19 -24.63 -17.46 -32.38
N GLY A 20 -24.94 -17.88 -31.15
CA GLY A 20 -24.36 -17.32 -29.91
C GLY A 20 -24.68 -15.85 -29.58
N LYS A 21 -25.48 -15.15 -30.39
CA LYS A 21 -25.87 -13.73 -30.21
C LYS A 21 -26.92 -13.53 -29.10
N ASN A 22 -26.64 -14.01 -27.89
CA ASN A 22 -27.45 -13.77 -26.70
C ASN A 22 -26.78 -12.67 -25.85
N TRP A 23 -26.73 -11.45 -26.38
CA TRP A 23 -26.11 -10.28 -25.74
C TRP A 23 -27.02 -9.60 -24.70
N ARG A 24 -28.32 -9.97 -24.68
CA ARG A 24 -29.27 -9.53 -23.66
C ARG A 24 -29.57 -10.69 -22.73
N GLU A 25 -29.57 -10.42 -21.44
CA GLU A 25 -30.04 -11.36 -20.42
C GLU A 25 -31.54 -11.65 -20.61
N THR A 26 -31.92 -12.90 -20.37
CA THR A 26 -33.33 -13.31 -20.40
C THR A 26 -34.06 -12.69 -19.21
N LYS A 27 -34.99 -11.77 -19.50
CA LYS A 27 -35.78 -11.10 -18.47
C LYS A 27 -36.63 -12.12 -17.72
N LYS A 28 -36.37 -12.29 -16.43
CA LYS A 28 -37.22 -13.10 -15.53
C LYS A 28 -38.52 -12.34 -15.26
N PRO A 29 -39.67 -13.04 -15.12
CA PRO A 29 -40.91 -12.42 -14.69
C PRO A 29 -40.72 -11.69 -13.35
N PHE A 30 -41.26 -10.48 -13.23
CA PHE A 30 -41.26 -9.73 -11.98
C PHE A 30 -42.05 -10.50 -10.92
N ARG A 31 -41.45 -10.70 -9.74
CA ARG A 31 -42.06 -11.35 -8.58
C ARG A 31 -42.01 -10.37 -7.41
N PRO A 32 -43.15 -9.82 -6.95
CA PRO A 32 -43.17 -8.81 -5.88
C PRO A 32 -42.49 -9.25 -4.57
N THR A 33 -42.45 -10.55 -4.31
CA THR A 33 -41.85 -11.13 -3.10
C THR A 33 -40.40 -11.59 -3.27
N SER A 34 -39.86 -11.60 -4.50
CA SER A 34 -38.48 -12.01 -4.72
C SER A 34 -37.53 -10.94 -4.18
N GLY A 35 -36.78 -11.27 -3.13
CA GLY A 35 -35.84 -10.35 -2.48
C GLY A 35 -36.29 -9.83 -1.11
N LEU A 36 -37.51 -10.16 -0.67
CA LEU A 36 -37.95 -9.90 0.71
C LEU A 36 -37.23 -10.88 1.65
N THR A 37 -36.13 -10.43 2.24
CA THR A 37 -35.44 -11.14 3.32
C THR A 37 -36.09 -10.82 4.66
N SER A 38 -36.05 -11.74 5.62
CA SER A 38 -36.46 -11.42 6.99
C SER A 38 -35.49 -10.42 7.60
N TYR A 39 -35.97 -9.62 8.56
CA TYR A 39 -35.13 -8.66 9.28
C TYR A 39 -33.91 -9.34 9.93
N ALA A 40 -34.11 -10.52 10.52
CA ALA A 40 -33.03 -11.34 11.10
C ALA A 40 -31.89 -11.60 10.11
N LYS A 41 -32.22 -12.05 8.88
CA LYS A 41 -31.21 -12.30 7.82
C LYS A 41 -30.47 -11.02 7.40
N ARG A 42 -31.13 -9.86 7.41
CA ARG A 42 -30.46 -8.58 7.12
C ARG A 42 -29.51 -8.16 8.23
N VAL A 43 -29.88 -8.40 9.49
CA VAL A 43 -29.02 -8.10 10.64
C VAL A 43 -27.78 -9.00 10.61
N GLU A 44 -27.94 -10.29 10.34
CA GLU A 44 -26.81 -11.21 10.16
C GLU A 44 -25.87 -10.77 9.03
N ALA A 45 -26.43 -10.41 7.87
CA ALA A 45 -25.63 -9.92 6.75
C ALA A 45 -24.87 -8.61 7.08
N ARG A 46 -25.48 -7.69 7.84
CA ARG A 46 -24.79 -6.46 8.30
C ARG A 46 -23.64 -6.78 9.23
N LYS A 47 -23.83 -7.67 10.21
CA LYS A 47 -22.77 -8.13 11.10
C LYS A 47 -21.60 -8.75 10.33
N GLN A 48 -21.89 -9.59 9.33
CA GLN A 48 -20.87 -10.16 8.46
C GLN A 48 -20.10 -9.08 7.68
N LEU A 49 -20.79 -8.07 7.16
CA LEU A 49 -20.16 -6.95 6.46
C LEU A 49 -19.30 -6.08 7.39
N GLU A 50 -19.72 -5.89 8.64
CA GLU A 50 -18.96 -5.16 9.65
C GLU A 50 -17.63 -5.88 9.95
N VAL A 51 -17.68 -7.19 10.20
CA VAL A 51 -16.48 -8.01 10.42
C VAL A 51 -15.52 -7.93 9.23
N VAL A 52 -16.02 -8.03 8.00
CA VAL A 52 -15.18 -7.91 6.79
C VAL A 52 -14.54 -6.53 6.70
N LYS A 53 -15.30 -5.46 6.99
CA LYS A 53 -14.76 -4.09 6.96
C LYS A 53 -13.72 -3.83 8.02
N GLU A 54 -13.90 -4.39 9.22
CA GLU A 54 -12.91 -4.29 10.30
C GLU A 54 -11.60 -4.96 9.89
N HIS A 55 -11.67 -6.19 9.37
CA HIS A 55 -10.51 -6.89 8.86
C HIS A 55 -9.83 -6.15 7.69
N GLU A 56 -10.60 -5.57 6.77
CA GLU A 56 -10.04 -4.73 5.70
C GLU A 56 -9.35 -3.47 6.22
N ARG A 57 -9.87 -2.88 7.31
CA ARG A 57 -9.28 -1.70 7.94
C ARG A 57 -7.96 -2.06 8.60
N GLU A 58 -7.92 -3.15 9.37
CA GLU A 58 -6.71 -3.66 10.02
C GLU A 58 -5.58 -3.88 8.99
N LEU A 59 -5.87 -4.59 7.89
CA LEU A 59 -4.89 -4.82 6.82
C LEU A 59 -4.36 -3.52 6.17
N LYS A 60 -5.22 -2.51 6.01
CA LYS A 60 -4.82 -1.20 5.47
C LYS A 60 -3.96 -0.43 6.46
N GLU A 61 -4.30 -0.47 7.74
CA GLU A 61 -3.55 0.19 8.81
C GLU A 61 -2.16 -0.43 8.98
N GLU A 62 -2.04 -1.76 8.97
CA GLU A 62 -0.76 -2.47 9.01
C GLU A 62 0.14 -2.08 7.83
N LYS A 63 -0.39 -2.13 6.61
CA LYS A 63 0.35 -1.75 5.40
C LYS A 63 0.80 -0.29 5.43
N GLN A 64 -0.03 0.61 5.95
CA GLN A 64 0.32 2.01 6.08
C GLN A 64 1.35 2.24 7.18
N ALA A 65 1.28 1.49 8.29
CA ALA A 65 2.27 1.53 9.36
C ALA A 65 3.66 1.08 8.87
N GLU A 66 3.73 -0.02 8.11
CA GLU A 66 4.96 -0.49 7.48
C GLU A 66 5.56 0.56 6.53
N ARG A 67 4.72 1.15 5.66
CA ARG A 67 5.14 2.20 4.75
C ARG A 67 5.66 3.42 5.50
N ASN A 68 4.96 3.84 6.56
CA ASN A 68 5.38 4.96 7.40
C ASN A 68 6.72 4.66 8.09
N ALA A 69 6.90 3.45 8.63
CA ALA A 69 8.16 3.04 9.25
C ALA A 69 9.33 3.08 8.25
N GLN A 70 9.11 2.64 7.00
CA GLN A 70 10.12 2.74 5.95
C GLN A 70 10.46 4.18 5.60
N ILE A 71 9.45 5.05 5.49
CA ILE A 71 9.64 6.48 5.22
C ILE A 71 10.46 7.13 6.35
N GLN A 72 10.14 6.83 7.62
CA GLN A 72 10.89 7.39 8.75
C GLN A 72 12.35 6.93 8.72
N LYS A 73 12.62 5.64 8.53
CA LYS A 73 13.99 5.11 8.39
C LYS A 73 14.79 5.81 7.28
N ILE A 74 14.15 6.14 6.16
CA ILE A 74 14.81 6.87 5.07
C ILE A 74 15.10 8.33 5.48
N LYS A 75 14.14 9.00 6.12
CA LYS A 75 14.32 10.38 6.62
C LYS A 75 15.44 10.44 7.64
N ASP A 76 15.45 9.54 8.62
CA ASP A 76 16.47 9.48 9.67
C ASP A 76 17.87 9.26 9.08
N ARG A 77 17.98 8.37 8.09
CA ARG A 77 19.24 8.15 7.37
C ARG A 77 19.71 9.39 6.63
N ARG A 78 18.81 10.14 5.99
CA ARG A 78 19.15 11.37 5.27
C ARG A 78 19.57 12.46 6.24
N ALA A 79 18.82 12.67 7.32
CA ALA A 79 19.17 13.63 8.37
C ALA A 79 20.55 13.32 8.97
N ALA A 80 20.81 12.07 9.34
CA ALA A 80 22.11 11.65 9.86
C ALA A 80 23.26 11.88 8.85
N LYS A 81 23.00 11.73 7.55
CA LYS A 81 23.99 12.02 6.51
C LYS A 81 24.24 13.52 6.38
N GLU A 82 23.19 14.34 6.35
CA GLU A 82 23.28 15.79 6.26
C GLU A 82 24.03 16.39 7.46
N GLU A 83 23.79 15.87 8.66
CA GLU A 83 24.52 16.26 9.86
C GLU A 83 26.01 15.92 9.75
N LYS A 84 26.35 14.70 9.32
CA LYS A 84 27.75 14.30 9.07
C LYS A 84 28.43 15.20 8.05
N GLU A 85 27.80 15.42 6.90
CA GLU A 85 28.32 16.29 5.84
C GLU A 85 28.50 17.74 6.33
N ARG A 86 27.61 18.23 7.21
CA ARG A 86 27.74 19.54 7.84
C ARG A 86 28.97 19.61 8.75
N PHE A 87 29.20 18.59 9.57
CA PHE A 87 30.38 18.52 10.43
C PHE A 87 31.68 18.40 9.63
N GLU A 88 31.69 17.60 8.57
CA GLU A 88 32.83 17.45 7.66
C GLU A 88 33.18 18.79 7.00
N LYS A 89 32.21 19.49 6.43
CA LYS A 89 32.41 20.84 5.85
C LYS A 89 32.96 21.84 6.88
N MET A 90 32.52 21.75 8.14
CA MET A 90 33.04 22.61 9.20
C MET A 90 34.49 22.27 9.55
N ALA A 91 34.82 20.98 9.63
CA ALA A 91 36.17 20.50 9.87
C ALA A 91 37.13 20.92 8.73
N GLU A 92 36.71 20.75 7.48
CA GLU A 92 37.45 21.21 6.29
C GLU A 92 37.70 22.71 6.34
N LYS A 93 36.69 23.52 6.67
CA LYS A 93 36.84 24.97 6.80
C LYS A 93 37.86 25.34 7.88
N MET A 94 37.86 24.66 9.02
CA MET A 94 38.84 24.89 10.09
C MET A 94 40.24 24.43 9.70
N HIS A 95 40.35 23.28 9.01
CA HIS A 95 41.60 22.76 8.48
C HIS A 95 42.21 23.73 7.46
N HIS A 96 41.41 24.20 6.50
CA HIS A 96 41.82 25.19 5.51
C HIS A 96 42.33 26.47 6.19
N LYS A 97 41.61 27.00 7.17
CA LYS A 97 42.06 28.17 7.96
C LYS A 97 43.39 27.92 8.68
N ARG A 98 43.61 26.71 9.20
CA ARG A 98 44.86 26.34 9.88
C ARG A 98 46.03 26.30 8.89
N VAL A 99 45.84 25.64 7.75
CA VAL A 99 46.85 25.57 6.67
C VAL A 99 47.21 26.96 6.18
N GLU A 100 46.23 27.83 5.91
CA GLU A 100 46.47 29.20 5.46
C GLU A 100 47.16 30.07 6.54
N ARG A 101 46.95 29.79 7.82
CA ARG A 101 47.71 30.44 8.91
C ARG A 101 49.17 29.99 8.93
N LEU A 102 49.42 28.69 8.73
CA LEU A 102 50.78 28.14 8.66
C LEU A 102 51.56 28.72 7.48
N LYS A 103 50.99 28.69 6.27
CA LYS A 103 51.61 29.29 5.06
C LYS A 103 51.98 30.76 5.25
N ARG A 104 51.11 31.54 5.91
CA ARG A 104 51.40 32.96 6.21
C ARG A 104 52.53 33.13 7.23
N ARG A 105 52.60 32.27 8.24
CA ARG A 105 53.71 32.27 9.22
C ARG A 105 55.01 31.87 8.56
N GLU A 106 55.02 30.81 7.75
CA GLU A 106 56.17 30.38 6.97
C GLU A 106 56.69 31.48 6.05
N LYS A 107 55.79 32.14 5.30
CA LYS A 107 56.14 33.30 4.46
C LYS A 107 56.77 34.42 5.28
N ARG A 108 56.21 34.76 6.45
CA ARG A 108 56.75 35.81 7.32
C ARG A 108 58.11 35.43 7.92
N ASN A 109 58.23 34.23 8.48
CA ASN A 109 59.47 33.74 9.07
C ASN A 109 60.58 33.66 8.03
N LYS A 110 60.25 33.25 6.79
CA LYS A 110 61.21 33.26 5.68
C LYS A 110 61.73 34.66 5.37
N LEU A 111 60.91 35.71 5.49
CA LEU A 111 61.33 37.09 5.25
C LEU A 111 62.12 37.69 6.44
N LEU A 112 61.91 37.18 7.66
CA LEU A 112 62.54 37.70 8.88
C LEU A 112 63.83 36.94 9.26
N ASN A 113 63.95 35.68 8.85
CA ASN A 113 65.11 34.81 9.13
C ASN A 113 65.91 34.50 7.85
N SER A 114 65.71 35.27 6.78
CA SER A 114 66.57 35.29 5.58
C SER A 114 67.63 36.38 5.71
#